data_AF-A0A813I5Y7-F1
#
_entry.id   AF-A0A813I5Y7-F1
#
_cell.length_a   1.000
_cell.length_b   1.000
_cell.length_c   1.000
_cell.angle_alpha   90.00
_cell.angle_beta   90.00
_cell.angle_gamma   90.00
#
_symmetry.space_group_name_H-M   'P 1'
#
loop_
_entity.id
_entity.type
_entity.pdbx_description
1 polymer ?
#
loop_
_entity_poly.entity_id
_entity_poly.type
_entity_poly.pdbx_seq_one_letter_code
_entity_poly.pdbx_strand_id
1 'polypeptide(L)'
;MRWRPPLAWLAEQEQMQCCFRRSCSLEARHPLRRRRQELDSERRSAGSRAAPRSLRSLAKVLLALFAATEWVLPAIAVEDREPTPTSVSFSDSDLDAGDVGGIVSWQAAANATEDADHFRVYLALDAVGAGRSEVGRTANSMESFFVPEDTSIGAFTHIVVYAASNSSEYTTPASA
;
A
#
# COMPACT_ATOMS: atom_id res chain seq x y z
N MET A 1 23.05 -16.30 22.66
CA MET A 1 23.23 -14.83 22.73
C MET A 1 21.87 -14.21 22.47
N ARG A 2 21.27 -13.55 23.47
CA ARG A 2 19.93 -12.95 23.39
C ARG A 2 20.08 -11.49 22.97
N TRP A 3 19.51 -11.16 21.81
CA TRP A 3 19.39 -9.77 21.36
C TRP A 3 18.28 -9.07 22.16
N ARG A 4 18.62 -7.97 22.83
CA ARG A 4 17.67 -7.03 23.45
C ARG A 4 17.65 -5.76 22.59
N PRO A 5 16.49 -5.30 22.11
CA PRO A 5 16.40 -4.03 21.39
C PRO A 5 16.50 -2.82 22.35
N PRO A 6 16.82 -1.61 21.84
CA PRO A 6 17.01 -0.40 22.63
C PRO A 6 15.68 0.18 23.14
N LEU A 7 15.70 0.70 24.38
CA LEU A 7 14.56 1.26 25.13
C LEU A 7 14.06 2.64 24.64
N ALA A 8 14.04 2.89 23.34
CA ALA A 8 13.63 4.18 22.77
C ALA A 8 12.44 4.09 21.78
N TRP A 9 11.79 2.93 21.69
CA TRP A 9 10.71 2.66 20.73
C TRP A 9 9.42 2.16 21.39
N LEU A 10 9.17 2.54 22.65
CA LEU A 10 7.95 2.17 23.41
C LEU A 10 7.34 3.35 24.21
N ALA A 11 7.65 4.60 23.84
CA ALA A 11 7.09 5.78 24.52
C ALA A 11 6.16 6.63 23.64
N GLU A 12 6.00 6.30 22.35
CA GLU A 12 5.29 7.14 21.38
C GLU A 12 4.17 6.39 20.65
N GLN A 13 3.53 5.45 21.36
CA GLN A 13 2.26 4.82 20.98
C GLN A 13 1.25 4.78 22.16
N GLU A 14 1.51 5.53 23.25
CA GLU A 14 0.60 5.67 24.40
C GLU A 14 -0.11 7.04 24.50
N GLN A 15 0.06 7.95 23.55
CA GLN A 15 -0.71 9.21 23.52
C GLN A 15 -2.00 9.16 22.69
N MET A 16 -2.22 8.10 21.90
CA MET A 16 -3.40 7.99 21.03
C MET A 16 -4.51 7.05 21.53
N GLN A 17 -4.38 6.51 22.75
CA GLN A 17 -5.44 5.72 23.41
C GLN A 17 -5.97 6.32 24.73
N CYS A 18 -5.44 7.45 25.20
CA CYS A 18 -5.96 8.11 26.40
C CYS A 18 -7.23 8.95 26.20
N CYS A 19 -7.61 9.30 24.97
CA CYS A 19 -8.84 10.06 24.71
C CYS A 19 -10.12 9.18 24.69
N PHE A 20 -10.02 7.85 24.68
CA PHE A 20 -11.18 6.96 24.50
C PHE A 20 -11.68 6.26 25.77
N ARG A 21 -11.00 6.38 26.93
CA ARG A 21 -11.35 5.62 28.14
C ARG A 21 -11.42 6.41 29.46
N ARG A 22 -11.65 7.73 29.43
CA ARG A 22 -11.91 8.54 30.65
C ARG A 22 -13.21 9.36 30.57
N SER A 23 -14.35 8.70 30.41
CA SER A 23 -15.66 9.31 30.70
C SER A 23 -16.68 8.27 31.15
N CYS A 24 -16.27 7.34 32.01
CA CYS A 24 -17.18 6.40 32.66
C CYS A 24 -16.76 6.17 34.12
N SER A 25 -16.89 7.20 34.96
CA SER A 25 -17.08 7.10 36.41
C SER A 25 -17.04 8.50 37.02
N LEU A 26 -18.20 9.15 37.07
CA LEU A 26 -18.47 10.19 38.06
C LEU A 26 -19.95 10.10 38.40
N GLU A 27 -20.21 9.59 39.60
CA GLU A 27 -21.49 9.63 40.29
C GLU A 27 -22.06 11.05 40.29
N ALA A 28 -22.93 11.35 39.34
CA ALA A 28 -23.76 12.54 39.38
C ALA A 28 -25.08 12.17 40.06
N ARG A 29 -25.17 12.52 41.34
CA ARG A 29 -26.40 12.48 42.13
C ARG A 29 -27.56 13.10 41.33
N HIS A 30 -28.55 12.26 41.11
CA HIS A 30 -29.92 12.52 40.70
C HIS A 30 -30.42 13.97 40.96
N PRO A 31 -30.75 14.76 39.90
CA PRO A 31 -31.70 15.85 40.00
C PRO A 31 -32.93 15.60 39.11
N LEU A 32 -33.29 14.34 38.85
CA LEU A 32 -34.44 14.00 37.99
C LEU A 32 -35.80 13.97 38.72
N ARG A 33 -35.90 14.51 39.95
CA ARG A 33 -37.21 14.64 40.63
C ARG A 33 -37.79 16.06 40.68
N ARG A 34 -37.00 17.13 40.47
CA ARG A 34 -37.55 18.50 40.44
C ARG A 34 -38.04 18.96 39.06
N ARG A 35 -37.53 18.40 37.96
CA ARG A 35 -37.97 18.81 36.60
C ARG A 35 -39.33 18.28 36.19
N ARG A 36 -39.87 17.24 36.84
CA ARG A 36 -41.14 16.62 36.43
C ARG A 36 -42.38 17.38 36.93
N GLN A 37 -42.28 18.09 38.06
CA GLN A 37 -43.40 18.87 38.59
C GLN A 37 -43.52 20.27 37.95
N GLU A 38 -42.42 20.82 37.44
CA GLU A 38 -42.41 22.15 36.79
C GLU A 38 -42.98 22.09 35.35
N LEU A 39 -42.70 21.01 34.62
CA LEU A 39 -43.27 20.75 33.29
C LEU A 39 -44.79 20.46 33.31
N ASP A 40 -45.31 19.89 34.40
CA ASP A 40 -46.74 19.59 34.52
C ASP A 40 -47.58 20.81 34.95
N SER A 41 -46.98 21.80 35.61
CA SER A 41 -47.63 23.09 35.89
C SER A 41 -47.75 23.97 34.65
N GLU A 42 -46.77 23.93 33.74
CA GLU A 42 -46.83 24.69 32.48
C GLU A 42 -47.76 24.04 31.45
N ARG A 43 -47.93 22.72 31.47
CA ARG A 43 -48.87 22.01 30.58
C ARG A 43 -50.34 22.22 30.90
N ARG A 44 -50.67 22.63 32.14
CA ARG A 44 -52.06 22.94 32.54
C ARG A 44 -52.45 24.38 32.27
N SER A 45 -51.51 25.30 32.06
CA SER A 45 -51.79 26.69 31.66
C SER A 45 -51.63 26.94 30.15
N ALA A 46 -50.89 26.09 29.45
CA ALA A 46 -50.77 26.13 28.00
C ALA A 46 -51.97 25.47 27.33
N GLY A 47 -53.07 26.21 27.25
CA GLY A 47 -54.19 25.89 26.36
C GLY A 47 -53.66 25.53 24.96
N SER A 48 -54.21 24.46 24.40
CA SER A 48 -54.05 23.96 23.03
C SER A 48 -53.65 25.05 22.02
N ARG A 49 -52.35 25.31 21.88
CA ARG A 49 -51.80 26.04 20.74
C ARG A 49 -50.92 25.06 20.00
N ALA A 50 -51.49 24.53 18.92
CA ALA A 50 -50.76 23.79 17.92
C ALA A 50 -49.48 24.55 17.57
N ALA A 51 -48.33 23.89 17.71
CA ALA A 51 -47.05 24.45 17.32
C ALA A 51 -47.16 25.00 15.88
N PRO A 52 -46.70 26.23 15.61
CA PRO A 52 -46.81 26.82 14.29
C PRO A 52 -46.12 25.90 13.28
N ARG A 53 -46.78 25.66 12.13
CA ARG A 53 -46.32 24.77 11.04
C ARG A 53 -44.85 25.00 10.63
N SER A 54 -44.34 26.21 10.86
CA SER A 54 -42.96 26.66 10.63
C SER A 54 -41.88 25.83 11.36
N LEU A 55 -42.05 25.52 12.66
CA LEU A 55 -41.01 24.83 13.44
C LEU A 55 -40.90 23.34 13.12
N ARG A 56 -41.98 22.72 12.64
CA ARG A 56 -41.96 21.35 12.12
C ARG A 56 -41.19 21.24 10.81
N SER A 57 -41.18 22.32 10.02
CA SER A 57 -40.41 22.38 8.77
C SER A 57 -38.91 22.46 9.08
N LEU A 58 -38.51 23.33 10.01
CA LEU A 58 -37.11 23.48 10.40
C LEU A 58 -36.54 22.21 11.03
N ALA A 59 -37.29 21.49 11.87
CA ALA A 59 -36.85 20.22 12.43
C ALA A 59 -36.71 19.11 11.37
N LYS A 60 -37.60 19.08 10.35
CA LYS A 60 -37.47 18.17 9.20
C LYS A 60 -36.28 18.53 8.31
N VAL A 61 -36.03 19.82 8.09
CA VAL A 61 -34.87 20.32 7.33
C VAL A 61 -33.56 20.02 8.06
N LEU A 62 -33.52 20.21 9.38
CA LEU A 62 -32.36 19.85 10.21
C LEU A 62 -32.11 18.34 10.24
N LEU A 63 -33.15 17.52 10.34
CA LEU A 63 -33.02 16.06 10.29
C LEU A 63 -32.57 15.57 8.91
N ALA A 64 -33.06 16.20 7.83
CA ALA A 64 -32.65 15.89 6.45
C ALA A 64 -31.20 16.30 6.17
N LEU A 65 -30.74 17.43 6.70
CA LEU A 65 -29.33 17.85 6.62
C LEU A 65 -28.41 16.90 7.41
N PHE A 66 -28.86 16.40 8.56
CA PHE A 66 -28.09 15.44 9.37
C PHE A 66 -28.03 14.04 8.73
N ALA A 67 -29.08 13.62 8.01
CA ALA A 67 -29.12 12.35 7.28
C ALA A 67 -28.36 12.37 5.93
N ALA A 68 -28.06 13.56 5.38
CA ALA A 68 -27.34 13.72 4.12
C ALA A 68 -25.82 13.89 4.30
N THR A 69 -25.34 13.97 5.53
CA THR A 69 -23.90 14.13 5.83
C THR A 69 -23.39 12.90 6.58
N GLU A 70 -23.69 11.73 6.07
CA GLU A 70 -22.92 10.53 6.39
C GLU A 70 -21.59 10.65 5.66
N TRP A 71 -20.48 10.71 6.42
CA TRP A 71 -19.13 10.76 5.88
C TRP A 71 -18.83 9.45 5.15
N VAL A 72 -19.19 9.36 3.87
CA VAL A 72 -18.74 8.27 3.00
C VAL A 72 -17.28 8.55 2.67
N LEU A 73 -16.36 7.97 3.44
CA LEU A 73 -14.95 7.94 3.05
C LEU A 73 -14.84 7.10 1.76
N PRO A 74 -14.07 7.55 0.75
CA PRO A 74 -13.86 6.73 -0.44
C PRO A 74 -13.17 5.43 -0.03
N ALA A 75 -13.68 4.30 -0.54
CA ALA A 75 -12.99 3.03 -0.40
C ALA A 75 -11.66 3.11 -1.16
N ILE A 76 -10.56 2.81 -0.47
CA ILE A 76 -9.24 2.67 -1.09
C ILE A 76 -9.13 1.26 -1.70
N ALA A 77 -8.69 1.17 -2.95
CA ALA A 77 -8.38 -0.10 -3.59
C ALA A 77 -6.97 -0.53 -3.18
N VAL A 78 -6.80 -1.81 -2.85
CA VAL A 78 -5.48 -2.43 -2.72
C VAL A 78 -5.13 -3.03 -4.07
N GLU A 79 -4.00 -2.61 -4.64
CA GLU A 79 -3.45 -3.15 -5.87
C GLU A 79 -2.10 -3.80 -5.58
N ASP A 80 -1.91 -5.00 -6.11
CA ASP A 80 -0.62 -5.68 -6.12
C ASP A 80 0.03 -5.40 -7.47
N ARG A 81 1.13 -4.64 -7.45
CA ARG A 81 1.79 -4.14 -8.65
C ARG A 81 3.24 -4.60 -8.63
N GLU A 82 3.63 -5.38 -9.62
CA GLU A 82 5.02 -5.80 -9.80
C GLU A 82 5.61 -5.22 -11.10
N PRO A 83 6.82 -4.66 -11.09
CA PRO A 83 7.47 -4.09 -12.28
C PRO A 83 8.17 -5.17 -13.14
N THR A 84 7.51 -6.31 -13.36
CA THR A 84 8.10 -7.46 -14.06
C THR A 84 8.40 -7.13 -15.54
N PRO A 85 9.65 -7.26 -16.02
CA PRO A 85 9.96 -7.08 -17.43
C PRO A 85 9.30 -8.18 -18.27
N THR A 86 9.16 -7.96 -19.57
CA THR A 86 8.53 -8.91 -20.51
C THR A 86 9.31 -8.99 -21.82
N SER A 87 8.95 -9.91 -22.71
CA SER A 87 9.53 -9.99 -24.07
C SER A 87 11.06 -10.03 -24.08
N VAL A 88 11.66 -10.78 -23.14
CA VAL A 88 13.12 -10.90 -23.07
C VAL A 88 13.61 -11.67 -24.30
N SER A 89 14.66 -11.15 -24.93
CA SER A 89 15.34 -11.80 -26.05
C SER A 89 16.85 -11.58 -25.92
N PHE A 90 17.61 -12.58 -26.35
CA PHE A 90 19.07 -12.51 -26.38
C PHE A 90 19.58 -12.88 -27.77
N SER A 91 20.55 -12.12 -28.28
CA SER A 91 21.28 -12.44 -29.49
C SER A 91 22.75 -12.63 -29.16
N ASP A 92 23.20 -13.88 -29.23
CA ASP A 92 24.61 -14.22 -29.08
C ASP A 92 25.39 -13.76 -30.31
N SER A 93 26.47 -13.03 -30.05
CA SER A 93 27.40 -12.49 -31.04
C SER A 93 28.82 -13.01 -30.80
N ASP A 94 29.02 -13.77 -29.72
CA ASP A 94 30.28 -14.44 -29.42
C ASP A 94 30.38 -15.73 -30.27
N LEU A 95 31.59 -16.02 -30.74
CA LEU A 95 31.88 -17.18 -31.58
C LEU A 95 32.68 -18.25 -30.82
N ASP A 96 33.09 -17.97 -29.59
CA ASP A 96 33.88 -18.88 -28.79
C ASP A 96 33.00 -19.91 -28.06
N ALA A 97 33.36 -21.19 -28.24
CA ALA A 97 32.54 -22.29 -27.75
C ALA A 97 32.56 -22.38 -26.22
N GLY A 98 31.40 -22.19 -25.61
CA GLY A 98 31.24 -22.24 -24.15
C GLY A 98 31.18 -20.86 -23.49
N ASP A 99 31.27 -19.80 -24.28
CA ASP A 99 31.09 -18.43 -23.86
C ASP A 99 29.89 -17.82 -24.61
N VAL A 100 29.38 -16.71 -24.09
CA VAL A 100 28.29 -15.93 -24.69
C VAL A 100 28.64 -14.45 -24.60
N GLY A 101 28.15 -13.68 -25.56
CA GLY A 101 28.36 -12.23 -25.59
C GLY A 101 27.37 -11.57 -26.53
N GLY A 102 26.85 -10.40 -26.17
CA GLY A 102 25.87 -9.72 -27.02
C GLY A 102 24.80 -8.96 -26.27
N ILE A 103 23.67 -8.70 -26.92
CA ILE A 103 22.63 -7.82 -26.39
C ILE A 103 21.47 -8.66 -25.86
N VAL A 104 21.14 -8.46 -24.59
CA VAL A 104 19.87 -8.83 -23.98
C VAL A 104 18.96 -7.63 -24.07
N SER A 105 17.74 -7.82 -24.60
CA SER A 105 16.70 -6.79 -24.62
C SER A 105 15.41 -7.31 -23.99
N TRP A 106 14.63 -6.41 -23.41
CA TRP A 106 13.33 -6.70 -22.81
C TRP A 106 12.41 -5.51 -23.01
N GLN A 107 11.16 -5.64 -22.56
CA GLN A 107 10.20 -4.56 -22.47
C GLN A 107 9.87 -4.32 -21.01
N ALA A 108 10.09 -3.09 -20.53
CA ALA A 108 9.76 -2.72 -19.16
C ALA A 108 8.24 -2.67 -18.95
N ALA A 109 7.79 -3.06 -17.76
CA ALA A 109 6.40 -2.83 -17.36
C ALA A 109 6.12 -1.33 -17.22
N ALA A 110 4.86 -0.91 -17.38
CA ALA A 110 4.48 0.50 -17.29
C ALA A 110 4.78 1.13 -15.93
N ASN A 111 4.86 0.34 -14.85
CA ASN A 111 5.31 0.76 -13.52
C ASN A 111 6.81 0.86 -13.34
N ALA A 112 7.63 0.30 -14.22
CA ALA A 112 9.01 0.01 -13.87
C ALA A 112 9.77 1.26 -13.39
N THR A 113 9.44 2.44 -13.92
CA THR A 113 10.04 3.72 -13.49
C THR A 113 9.57 4.22 -12.12
N GLU A 114 8.43 3.73 -11.62
CA GLU A 114 7.84 4.09 -10.33
C GLU A 114 8.24 3.09 -9.24
N ASP A 115 8.26 1.80 -9.56
CA ASP A 115 8.41 0.72 -8.58
C ASP A 115 9.83 0.11 -8.54
N ALA A 116 10.60 0.19 -9.64
CA ALA A 116 11.96 -0.34 -9.71
C ALA A 116 13.00 0.77 -9.88
N ASP A 117 14.17 0.61 -9.27
CA ASP A 117 15.30 1.53 -9.43
C ASP A 117 16.22 1.08 -10.58
N HIS A 118 16.35 -0.23 -10.79
CA HIS A 118 17.23 -0.83 -11.78
C HIS A 118 16.77 -2.23 -12.20
N PHE A 119 17.30 -2.72 -13.32
CA PHE A 119 17.18 -4.12 -13.74
C PHE A 119 18.48 -4.86 -13.49
N ARG A 120 18.38 -6.16 -13.17
CA ARG A 120 19.51 -7.08 -12.99
C ARG A 120 19.41 -8.21 -14.00
N VAL A 121 20.53 -8.56 -14.62
CA VAL A 121 20.62 -9.58 -15.66
C VAL A 121 21.48 -10.73 -15.15
N TYR A 122 20.96 -11.95 -15.31
CA TYR A 122 21.60 -13.17 -14.82
C TYR A 122 21.65 -14.24 -15.90
N LEU A 123 22.67 -15.10 -15.82
CA LEU A 123 22.63 -16.45 -16.38
C LEU A 123 21.97 -17.39 -15.36
N ALA A 124 21.10 -18.29 -15.80
CA ALA A 124 20.36 -19.20 -14.93
C ALA A 124 20.24 -20.63 -15.50
N LEU A 125 19.96 -21.58 -14.61
CA LEU A 125 19.76 -22.99 -14.98
C LEU A 125 18.36 -23.25 -15.55
N ASP A 126 17.41 -22.36 -15.29
CA ASP A 126 16.03 -22.43 -15.79
C ASP A 126 15.39 -21.05 -15.96
N ALA A 127 14.23 -21.01 -16.60
CA ALA A 127 13.45 -19.80 -16.87
C ALA A 127 12.94 -19.08 -15.60
N VAL A 128 12.87 -19.77 -14.46
CA VAL A 128 12.47 -19.14 -13.18
C VAL A 128 13.67 -18.58 -12.41
N GLY A 129 14.89 -18.73 -12.92
CA GLY A 129 16.10 -18.15 -12.35
C GLY A 129 16.80 -19.01 -11.30
N ALA A 130 16.62 -20.33 -11.31
CA ALA A 130 17.33 -21.23 -10.42
C ALA A 130 18.84 -21.23 -10.70
N GLY A 131 19.64 -21.34 -9.63
CA GLY A 131 21.10 -21.45 -9.71
C GLY A 131 21.81 -20.25 -10.33
N ARG A 132 21.17 -19.08 -10.40
CA ARG A 132 21.62 -17.91 -11.18
C ARG A 132 22.98 -17.31 -10.80
N SER A 133 23.65 -16.72 -11.80
CA SER A 133 24.88 -15.91 -11.68
C SER A 133 24.70 -14.53 -12.31
N GLU A 134 25.01 -13.46 -11.57
CA GLU A 134 24.81 -12.08 -12.04
C GLU A 134 25.83 -11.73 -13.12
N VAL A 135 25.35 -11.18 -14.23
CA VAL A 135 26.19 -10.63 -15.31
C VAL A 135 26.33 -9.11 -15.13
N GLY A 136 25.24 -8.45 -14.75
CA GLY A 136 25.25 -7.02 -14.49
C GLY A 136 23.88 -6.43 -14.21
N ARG A 137 23.83 -5.09 -14.22
CA ARG A 137 22.63 -4.30 -13.92
C ARG A 137 22.57 -3.04 -14.77
N THR A 138 21.38 -2.51 -14.96
CA THR A 138 21.13 -1.28 -15.72
C THR A 138 20.08 -0.41 -15.04
N ALA A 139 20.02 0.88 -15.37
CA ALA A 139 18.99 1.78 -14.86
C ALA A 139 17.58 1.32 -15.29
N ASN A 140 16.55 1.65 -14.50
CA ASN A 140 15.15 1.36 -14.83
C ASN A 140 14.66 2.01 -16.14
N SER A 141 15.39 2.98 -16.70
CA SER A 141 15.11 3.62 -17.98
C SER A 141 15.73 2.91 -19.18
N MET A 142 16.47 1.82 -18.95
CA MET A 142 17.07 1.01 -20.01
C MET A 142 16.32 -0.32 -20.17
N GLU A 143 16.12 -0.70 -21.42
CA GLU A 143 15.43 -1.93 -21.85
C GLU A 143 16.39 -2.92 -22.53
N SER A 144 17.69 -2.68 -22.37
CA SER A 144 18.72 -3.56 -22.88
C SER A 144 19.97 -3.54 -22.01
N PHE A 145 20.75 -4.61 -22.12
CA PHE A 145 22.03 -4.80 -21.47
C PHE A 145 23.00 -5.52 -22.41
N PHE A 146 24.23 -5.02 -22.49
CA PHE A 146 25.30 -5.67 -23.24
C PHE A 146 26.04 -6.64 -22.32
N VAL A 147 25.88 -7.93 -22.57
CA VAL A 147 26.68 -9.00 -21.97
C VAL A 147 28.07 -8.94 -22.61
N PRO A 148 29.13 -8.76 -21.81
CA PRO A 148 30.50 -8.78 -22.33
C PRO A 148 30.78 -10.06 -23.11
N GLU A 149 31.60 -9.97 -24.16
CA GLU A 149 32.19 -11.12 -24.83
C GLU A 149 33.04 -11.94 -23.83
N ASP A 150 33.30 -13.21 -24.14
CA ASP A 150 34.01 -14.16 -23.28
C ASP A 150 33.29 -14.42 -21.93
N THR A 151 31.97 -14.22 -21.87
CA THR A 151 31.20 -14.55 -20.64
C THR A 151 30.90 -16.05 -20.62
N SER A 152 31.60 -16.80 -19.77
CA SER A 152 31.43 -18.25 -19.69
C SER A 152 30.02 -18.70 -19.29
N ILE A 153 29.41 -19.52 -20.14
CA ILE A 153 28.03 -20.01 -19.97
C ILE A 153 27.93 -21.15 -18.96
N GLY A 154 28.99 -21.94 -18.79
CA GLY A 154 29.03 -23.07 -17.86
C GLY A 154 27.85 -24.05 -18.05
N ALA A 155 27.04 -24.21 -17.01
CA ALA A 155 25.83 -25.06 -17.03
C ALA A 155 24.53 -24.27 -17.23
N PHE A 156 24.61 -22.94 -17.42
CA PHE A 156 23.46 -22.08 -17.59
C PHE A 156 22.83 -22.28 -18.96
N THR A 157 21.51 -22.20 -19.00
CA THR A 157 20.71 -22.43 -20.22
C THR A 157 19.74 -21.29 -20.51
N HIS A 158 19.59 -20.35 -19.58
CA HIS A 158 18.63 -19.24 -19.69
C HIS A 158 19.31 -17.94 -19.31
N ILE A 159 18.82 -16.83 -19.89
CA ILE A 159 19.08 -15.49 -19.39
C ILE A 159 17.81 -14.99 -18.72
N VAL A 160 17.93 -14.50 -17.49
CA VAL A 160 16.80 -13.96 -16.73
C VAL A 160 17.05 -12.52 -16.34
N VAL A 161 16.01 -11.70 -16.45
CA VAL A 161 16.00 -10.28 -16.10
C VAL A 161 15.04 -10.07 -14.93
N TYR A 162 15.55 -9.46 -13.87
CA TYR A 162 14.79 -9.09 -12.68
C TYR A 162 14.69 -7.58 -12.57
N ALA A 163 13.52 -7.09 -12.20
CA ALA A 163 13.40 -5.74 -11.65
C ALA A 163 13.90 -5.74 -10.21
N ALA A 164 14.50 -4.63 -9.78
CA ALA A 164 14.97 -4.46 -8.41
C ALA A 164 14.88 -3.00 -7.96
N SER A 165 14.71 -2.84 -6.65
CA SER A 165 14.98 -1.58 -5.95
C SER A 165 16.40 -1.59 -5.40
N ASN A 166 16.84 -0.44 -4.90
CA ASN A 166 18.13 -0.28 -4.23
C ASN A 166 18.33 -1.23 -3.03
N SER A 167 17.26 -1.73 -2.43
CA SER A 167 17.33 -2.58 -1.23
C SER A 167 17.01 -4.05 -1.49
N SER A 168 16.17 -4.34 -2.50
CA SER A 168 15.57 -5.66 -2.70
C SER A 168 15.26 -5.91 -4.18
N GLU A 169 15.40 -7.16 -4.60
CA GLU A 169 14.96 -7.64 -5.91
C GLU A 169 13.50 -8.12 -5.84
N TYR A 170 12.74 -7.92 -6.91
CA TYR A 170 11.39 -8.49 -7.05
C TYR A 170 11.46 -9.99 -7.33
N THR A 171 10.41 -10.74 -7.00
CA THR A 171 10.47 -12.22 -7.06
C THR A 171 10.17 -12.80 -8.43
N THR A 172 9.65 -12.01 -9.36
CA THR A 172 9.20 -12.48 -10.67
C THR A 172 10.17 -12.04 -11.76
N PRO A 173 10.94 -12.96 -12.37
CA PRO A 173 11.76 -12.67 -13.54
C PRO A 173 10.98 -12.73 -14.85
N ALA A 174 11.62 -12.26 -15.92
CA ALA A 174 11.36 -12.75 -17.26
C ALA A 174 12.62 -13.37 -17.87
N SER A 175 12.44 -14.27 -18.84
CA SER A 175 13.52 -15.11 -19.38
C SER A 175 13.55 -15.15 -20.90
N ALA A 176 14.74 -15.34 -21.47
CA ALA A 176 14.99 -15.75 -22.85
C ALA A 176 15.62 -17.14 -22.90
#